data_AF-A0A3M9XLA3-F1
#
_entry.id   AF-A0A3M9XLA3-F1
#
_cell.length_a   1.000
_cell.length_b   1.000
_cell.length_c   1.000
_cell.angle_alpha   90.00
_cell.angle_beta   90.00
_cell.angle_gamma   90.00
#
_symmetry.space_group_name_H-M   'P 1'
#
loop_
_entity.id
_entity.type
_entity.pdbx_description
1 polymer ?
#
loop_
_entity_poly.entity_id
_entity_poly.type
_entity_poly.pdbx_seq_one_letter_code
_entity_poly.pdbx_strand_id
1 'polypeptide(L)'
;MNLSNIVPWVRSFADYRAMFALSDADLRGRVLGCGDGPASFNTEATALGAHVVSVDRIYMCAAVEIEARIVDIFHDDLSASREERIVDYEFQRGGNVMLRLRQGPRGQAAATT
;
A
#
# COMPACT_ATOMS: atom_id res chain seq x y z
N MET A 1 17.50 8.38 -4.13
CA MET A 1 16.11 8.86 -4.28
C MET A 1 15.62 9.30 -2.91
N ASN A 2 14.73 10.30 -2.80
CA ASN A 2 14.20 10.73 -1.51
C ASN A 2 12.83 10.07 -1.26
N LEU A 3 12.67 9.38 -0.12
CA LEU A 3 11.45 8.65 0.25
C LEU A 3 10.47 9.45 1.12
N SER A 4 10.88 10.61 1.65
CA SER A 4 10.14 11.37 2.69
C SER A 4 8.74 11.79 2.25
N ASN A 5 8.51 12.00 0.95
CA ASN A 5 7.21 12.39 0.39
C ASN A 5 6.45 11.23 -0.27
N ILE A 6 6.96 10.01 -0.18
CA ILE A 6 6.35 8.82 -0.79
C ILE A 6 5.54 8.12 0.28
N VAL A 7 4.30 7.79 -0.02
CA VAL A 7 3.44 6.98 0.85
C VAL A 7 3.26 5.61 0.17
N PRO A 8 4.18 4.65 0.40
CA PRO A 8 4.01 3.29 -0.12
C PRO A 8 2.81 2.63 0.58
N TRP A 9 1.69 2.59 -0.13
CA TRP A 9 0.50 1.88 0.32
C TRP A 9 0.41 0.55 -0.40
N VAL A 10 0.27 -0.54 0.35
CA VAL A 10 0.15 -1.90 -0.21
C VAL A 10 -1.20 -2.52 0.11
N ARG A 11 -1.47 -3.62 -0.58
CA ARG A 11 -2.65 -4.46 -0.43
C ARG A 11 -2.18 -5.90 -0.30
N SER A 12 -2.91 -6.70 0.47
CA SER A 12 -2.62 -8.12 0.67
C SER A 12 -2.96 -8.95 -0.57
N PHE A 13 -2.56 -10.22 -0.59
CA PHE A 13 -2.99 -11.16 -1.63
C PHE A 13 -4.51 -11.25 -1.76
N ALA A 14 -5.21 -11.33 -0.62
CA ALA A 14 -6.66 -11.41 -0.58
C ALA A 14 -7.32 -10.17 -1.19
N ASP A 15 -6.79 -8.98 -0.89
CA ASP A 15 -7.29 -7.72 -1.45
C ASP A 15 -7.11 -7.69 -2.98
N TYR A 16 -5.96 -8.11 -3.49
CA TYR A 16 -5.72 -8.18 -4.93
C TYR A 16 -6.67 -9.16 -5.62
N ARG A 17 -6.92 -10.34 -5.01
CA ARG A 17 -7.91 -11.29 -5.53
C ARG A 17 -9.31 -10.67 -5.58
N ALA A 18 -9.72 -9.96 -4.54
CA ALA A 18 -11.03 -9.33 -4.49
C ALA A 18 -11.15 -8.16 -5.50
N MET A 19 -10.13 -7.30 -5.57
CA MET A 19 -10.13 -6.10 -6.40
C MET A 19 -10.11 -6.43 -7.90
N PHE A 20 -9.30 -7.41 -8.31
CA PHE A 20 -9.16 -7.80 -9.72
C PHE A 20 -9.93 -9.07 -10.10
N ALA A 21 -10.68 -9.65 -9.16
CA ALA A 21 -11.37 -10.93 -9.32
C ALA A 21 -10.45 -12.07 -9.80
N LEU A 22 -9.20 -12.11 -9.29
CA LEU A 22 -8.21 -13.10 -9.71
C LEU A 22 -8.62 -14.51 -9.28
N SER A 23 -8.77 -15.38 -10.27
CA SER A 23 -8.92 -16.80 -10.09
C SER A 23 -7.57 -17.49 -9.95
N ASP A 24 -7.58 -18.73 -9.48
CA ASP A 24 -6.37 -19.55 -9.44
C ASP A 24 -5.85 -19.83 -10.86
N ALA A 25 -6.70 -19.71 -11.89
CA ALA A 25 -6.29 -19.83 -13.28
C ALA A 25 -5.45 -18.66 -13.77
N ASP A 26 -5.80 -17.44 -13.35
CA ASP A 26 -5.05 -16.23 -13.69
C ASP A 26 -3.65 -16.26 -13.05
N LEU A 27 -3.57 -16.78 -11.82
CA LEU A 27 -2.31 -16.90 -11.06
C LEU A 27 -1.35 -17.98 -11.58
N ARG A 28 -1.80 -18.88 -12.47
CA ARG A 28 -0.89 -19.80 -13.20
C ARG A 28 -0.08 -19.10 -14.29
N GLY A 29 -0.49 -17.89 -14.67
CA GLY A 29 0.25 -17.07 -15.63
C GLY A 29 1.48 -16.39 -15.03
N ARG A 30 2.00 -15.40 -15.76
CA ARG A 30 3.06 -14.51 -15.28
C ARG A 30 2.42 -13.17 -14.90
N VAL A 31 2.67 -12.71 -13.68
CA VAL A 31 2.14 -11.45 -13.16
C VAL A 31 3.27 -10.42 -13.04
N LEU A 32 3.00 -9.19 -13.47
CA LEU A 32 3.87 -8.04 -13.26
C LEU A 32 3.15 -7.03 -12.36
N GLY A 33 3.68 -6.83 -11.15
CA GLY A 33 3.21 -5.80 -10.22
C GLY A 33 3.95 -4.48 -10.48
N CYS A 34 3.24 -3.44 -10.90
CA CYS A 34 3.84 -2.12 -11.18
C CYS A 34 3.50 -1.12 -10.06
N GLY A 35 4.52 -0.47 -9.51
CA GLY A 35 4.34 0.40 -8.34
C GLY A 35 3.97 -0.40 -7.09
N ASP A 36 4.56 -1.60 -6.95
CA ASP A 36 4.15 -2.60 -5.96
C ASP A 36 4.59 -2.27 -4.53
N GLY A 37 5.46 -1.26 -4.38
CA GLY A 37 6.00 -0.84 -3.10
C GLY A 37 6.61 -2.02 -2.33
N PRO A 38 6.32 -2.18 -1.04
CA PRO A 38 6.72 -3.34 -0.24
C PRO A 38 6.30 -4.73 -0.76
N ALA A 39 5.41 -4.82 -1.75
CA ALA A 39 5.09 -6.04 -2.50
C ALA A 39 4.56 -7.24 -1.67
N SER A 40 3.59 -6.99 -0.78
CA SER A 40 2.91 -8.06 0.00
C SER A 40 2.28 -9.11 -0.93
N PHE A 41 1.54 -8.67 -1.96
CA PHE A 41 0.96 -9.56 -2.96
C PHE A 41 1.99 -10.50 -3.58
N ASN A 42 3.15 -10.00 -4.02
CA ASN A 42 4.20 -10.84 -4.60
C ASN A 42 4.66 -11.89 -3.59
N THR A 43 4.99 -11.47 -2.37
CA THR A 43 5.50 -12.36 -1.32
C THR A 43 4.52 -13.51 -1.06
N GLU A 44 3.24 -13.18 -0.88
CA GLU A 44 2.18 -14.16 -0.61
C GLU A 44 1.86 -15.04 -1.83
N ALA A 45 1.74 -14.47 -3.03
CA ALA A 45 1.41 -15.20 -4.25
C ALA A 45 2.55 -16.14 -4.68
N THR A 46 3.80 -15.70 -4.55
CA THR A 46 4.97 -16.52 -4.84
C THR A 46 5.08 -17.69 -3.86
N ALA A 47 4.75 -17.49 -2.58
CA ALA A 47 4.67 -18.57 -1.60
C ALA A 47 3.60 -19.63 -1.96
N LEU A 48 2.56 -19.23 -2.72
CA LEU A 48 1.52 -20.12 -3.25
C LEU A 48 1.87 -20.71 -4.64
N GLY A 49 3.07 -20.46 -5.15
CA GLY A 49 3.56 -21.01 -6.42
C GLY A 49 3.24 -20.18 -7.67
N ALA A 50 2.73 -18.95 -7.52
CA ALA A 50 2.55 -18.04 -8.64
C ALA A 50 3.90 -17.47 -9.12
N HIS A 51 3.97 -17.06 -10.39
CA HIS A 51 5.15 -16.40 -10.95
C HIS A 51 4.94 -14.89 -11.02
N VAL A 52 5.42 -14.17 -9.99
CA VAL A 52 5.23 -12.71 -9.87
C VAL A 52 6.56 -11.98 -9.93
N VAL A 53 6.61 -10.90 -10.73
CA VAL A 53 7.72 -9.94 -10.74
C VAL A 53 7.18 -8.58 -10.29
N SER A 54 7.81 -7.97 -9.31
CA SER A 54 7.46 -6.63 -8.84
C SER A 54 8.45 -5.61 -9.40
N VAL A 55 7.93 -4.47 -9.84
CA VAL A 55 8.72 -3.32 -10.27
C VAL A 55 8.23 -2.07 -9.56
N ASP A 56 9.15 -1.36 -8.94
CA ASP A 56 8.90 -0.07 -8.31
C ASP A 56 10.17 0.77 -8.35
N ARG A 57 10.01 2.09 -8.47
CA ARG A 57 11.11 3.02 -8.39
C ARG A 57 11.74 3.04 -7.00
N ILE A 58 10.98 2.76 -5.94
CA ILE A 58 11.53 2.74 -4.58
C ILE A 58 12.59 1.64 -4.38
N TYR A 59 12.65 0.63 -5.25
CA TYR A 59 13.68 -0.43 -5.21
C TYR A 59 15.09 0.06 -5.58
N MET A 60 15.22 1.32 -5.99
CA MET A 60 16.52 1.98 -6.07
C MET A 60 17.12 2.33 -4.69
N CYS A 61 16.31 2.31 -3.64
CA CYS A 61 16.73 2.54 -2.25
C CYS A 61 17.06 1.21 -1.55
N ALA A 62 17.83 1.27 -0.46
CA ALA A 62 18.11 0.10 0.35
C ALA A 62 16.86 -0.36 1.12
N ALA A 63 16.76 -1.67 1.37
CA ALA A 63 15.61 -2.26 2.07
C ALA A 63 15.33 -1.59 3.43
N VAL A 64 16.39 -1.30 4.20
CA VAL A 64 16.27 -0.62 5.51
C VAL A 64 15.71 0.81 5.40
N GLU A 65 15.97 1.52 4.30
CA GLU A 65 15.42 2.87 4.07
C GLU A 65 13.94 2.81 3.73
N ILE A 66 13.55 1.80 2.94
CA ILE A 66 12.14 1.54 2.60
C ILE A 66 11.38 1.15 3.86
N GLU A 67 11.93 0.25 4.68
CA GLU A 67 11.35 -0.18 5.95
C GLU A 67 11.16 0.98 6.93
N ALA A 68 12.20 1.79 7.15
CA ALA A 68 12.11 2.98 8.00
C ALA A 68 10.99 3.92 7.54
N ARG A 69 10.86 4.15 6.23
CA ARG A 69 9.79 4.99 5.68
C ARG A 69 8.39 4.43 5.95
N ILE A 70 8.21 3.13 5.85
CA ILE A 70 6.93 2.46 6.14
C ILE A 70 6.56 2.68 7.61
N VAL A 71 7.51 2.45 8.52
CA VAL A 71 7.30 2.65 9.96
C VAL A 71 6.91 4.09 10.28
N ASP A 72 7.59 5.07 9.70
CA ASP A 72 7.30 6.49 9.89
C ASP A 72 5.84 6.84 9.50
N ILE A 73 5.35 6.31 8.38
CA ILE A 73 3.98 6.56 7.91
C ILE A 73 2.96 5.98 8.86
N PHE A 74 3.15 4.74 9.31
CA PHE A 74 2.23 4.12 10.24
C PHE A 74 2.17 4.87 11.56
N HIS A 75 3.28 5.45 12.01
CA HIS A 75 3.29 6.30 13.20
C HIS A 75 2.45 7.58 13.00
N ASP A 76 2.58 8.26 11.87
CA ASP A 76 1.82 9.49 11.57
C ASP A 76 0.31 9.23 11.42
N ASP A 77 -0.08 8.13 10.76
CA ASP A 77 -1.48 7.81 10.45
C ASP A 77 -2.31 7.38 11.67
N LEU A 78 -1.68 6.83 12.71
CA LEU A 78 -2.38 6.43 13.93
C LEU A 78 -2.95 7.61 14.73
N SER A 79 -2.51 8.83 14.45
CA SER A 79 -2.98 10.06 15.11
C SER A 79 -4.24 10.68 14.48
N ALA A 80 -4.67 10.21 13.31
CA ALA A 80 -5.80 10.78 12.57
C ALA A 80 -7.16 10.28 13.07
N SER A 81 -8.18 11.15 13.08
CA SER A 81 -9.56 10.74 13.34
C SER A 81 -10.16 10.04 12.10
N ARG A 82 -11.02 9.05 12.35
CA ARG A 82 -11.47 8.04 11.37
C ARG A 82 -12.99 8.07 11.27
N GLU A 83 -13.50 8.24 10.06
CA GLU A 83 -14.94 8.24 9.76
C GLU A 83 -15.19 7.36 8.53
N GLU A 84 -16.09 6.38 8.63
CA GLU A 84 -16.53 5.61 7.46
C GLU A 84 -17.59 6.38 6.69
N ARG A 85 -17.47 6.37 5.36
CA ARG A 85 -18.40 7.08 4.48
C ARG A 85 -18.73 6.25 3.25
N ILE A 86 -20.02 6.15 2.93
CA ILE A 86 -20.46 5.61 1.65
C ILE A 86 -20.19 6.65 0.55
N VAL A 87 -19.51 6.23 -0.51
CA VAL A 87 -19.20 7.03 -1.71
C VAL A 87 -20.00 6.52 -2.91
N ASP A 88 -20.13 7.37 -3.93
CA ASP A 88 -20.87 7.11 -5.17
C ASP A 88 -20.09 6.31 -6.21
N TYR A 89 -18.83 5.99 -5.93
CA TYR A 89 -17.98 5.12 -6.73
C TYR A 89 -17.50 3.92 -5.92
N GLU A 90 -17.27 2.79 -6.60
CA GLU A 90 -16.68 1.61 -6.01
C GLU A 90 -15.16 1.63 -6.20
N PHE A 91 -14.41 1.57 -5.10
CA PHE A 91 -12.95 1.42 -5.17
C PHE A 91 -12.55 -0.06 -5.35
N GLN A 92 -13.39 -0.96 -4.86
CA GLN A 92 -13.31 -2.42 -4.99
C GLN A 92 -14.73 -2.92 -5.27
N ARG A 93 -14.90 -4.09 -5.88
CA ARG A 93 -16.24 -4.62 -6.19
C ARG A 93 -17.09 -4.72 -4.92
N GLY A 94 -18.18 -3.98 -4.84
CA GLY A 94 -19.03 -3.86 -3.64
C GLY A 94 -18.43 -3.04 -2.50
N GLY A 95 -17.25 -2.45 -2.70
CA GLY A 95 -16.52 -1.60 -1.76
C GLY A 95 -16.80 -0.12 -2.01
N ASN A 96 -18.02 0.30 -1.69
CA ASN A 96 -18.45 1.70 -1.72
C ASN A 96 -18.36 2.39 -0.34
N VAL A 97 -17.79 1.73 0.67
CA VAL A 97 -17.51 2.32 1.99
C VAL A 97 -16.03 2.67 2.05
N MET A 98 -15.72 3.96 2.21
CA MET A 98 -14.35 4.47 2.32
C MET A 98 -14.08 5.03 3.71
N LEU A 99 -12.88 4.76 4.23
CA LEU A 99 -12.39 5.38 5.45
C LEU A 99 -11.87 6.78 5.13
N ARG A 100 -12.46 7.80 5.75
CA ARG A 100 -11.98 9.17 5.70
C ARG A 100 -11.11 9.44 6.92
N LEU A 101 -9.83 9.71 6.66
CA LEU A 101 -8.89 10.18 7.67
C LEU A 101 -8.93 11.71 7.74
N ARG A 102 -9.13 12.28 8.92
CA ARG A 102 -8.91 13.71 9.19
C ARG A 102 -7.69 13.83 10.09
N GLN A 103 -6.62 14.40 9.57
CA GLN A 103 -5.47 14.71 10.40
C GLN A 103 -5.80 15.85 11.36
N GLY A 104 -5.30 15.76 12.60
CA GLY A 104 -5.23 16.89 13.51
C GLY A 104 -4.27 17.96 12.96
N PRO A 105 -4.23 19.17 13.55
CA PRO A 105 -3.27 20.19 13.14
C PRO A 105 -1.85 19.61 13.22
N ARG A 106 -1.12 19.63 12.10
CA ARG A 106 0.29 19.24 12.06
C ARG A 106 1.05 20.11 13.07
N GLY A 107 1.61 19.50 14.10
CA GLY A 107 2.57 20.17 14.97
C GLY A 107 3.71 20.71 14.12
N GLN A 108 3.86 22.03 14.07
CA GLN A 108 5.05 22.64 13.49
C GLN A 108 6.24 22.09 14.27
N ALA A 109 7.13 21.36 13.59
CA ALA A 109 8.43 21.03 14.15
C ALA A 109 9.09 22.35 14.56
N ALA A 110 9.33 22.51 15.86
CA ALA A 110 9.98 23.67 16.43
C ALA A 110 11.35 23.83 15.76
N ALA A 111 11.50 24.89 14.96
CA ALA A 111 12.80 25.39 14.56
C ALA A 111 13.45 26.01 15.80
N THR A 112 14.19 25.20 16.54
CA THR A 112 15.06 25.72 17.61
C THR A 112 16.30 26.31 16.96
N THR A 113 16.41 27.63 17.07
CA THR A 113 17.60 28.44 16.75
C THR A 113 18.70 28.20 17.78
#